data_AF-A0A1X0R6K9-F1
#
_entry.id   AF-A0A1X0R6K9-F1
#
_cell.length_a   1.000
_cell.length_b   1.000
_cell.length_c   1.000
_cell.angle_alpha   90.00
_cell.angle_beta   90.00
_cell.angle_gamma   90.00
#
_symmetry.space_group_name_H-M   'P 1'
#
loop_
_entity.id
_entity.type
_entity.pdbx_description
1 polymer ?
#
loop_
_entity_poly.entity_id
_entity_poly.type
_entity_poly.pdbx_seq_one_letter_code
_entity_poly.pdbx_strand_id
1 'polypeptide(L)'
;MLSDPEIDPYIVNAGDRDGTPPLVYAACFGKAEVAKVLIEAGADINVQDSSTNHHESIVQLLLNNGASLETKSVKGRTVFDFIGTDDQKMADLLVTDSRDSMSSNASSTFSKTLSSSTSCSSYDFDLCEQDERDCTFQWDKCSPDQMFVFNQDDLQYILDSIIVHFQLPLSNRDDMYIPANIIFLSIRYSFYYSTEPSFEAIIEGVLNRIHMLINPNGPDIHLLIFWIANLTQLLFYLKKDNSLVLATVEQQFQLSELVSELYTALIRDTEQRIVRILNLALLDHDFIPDMEQVQFADSWQRFFFNNSTKNNRLSMYTFSPQTITQLFSSLLHILQSYQVHHIIITQLFTQLYHFISCESFNRILTNKKYICRSKAMQIRMNFSQLEDWASTHRILTQVVSCLNPITQLLQLLQCLTQLQDLVHFIQVIQELNALSPSQIKRCVLSYRYEVNEPRIPDEIEKYTMQCVQDKVRQQSGEANNHRTSIYGRSSLSYFTRPPEQLCLEENREMLNTKIMLPFSLPSLSEMDNEHQALPNLPEEWIYKLDRQQEES
;
A
#
# COMPACT_ATOMS: atom_id res chain seq x y z
N MET A 1 -8.71 -40.24 -8.18
CA MET A 1 -9.75 -40.35 -9.23
C MET A 1 -9.19 -39.89 -10.58
N LEU A 2 -8.09 -40.49 -11.04
CA LEU A 2 -7.55 -40.32 -12.40
C LEU A 2 -7.04 -41.66 -12.97
N SER A 3 -7.41 -42.77 -12.33
CA SER A 3 -6.96 -44.14 -12.65
C SER A 3 -8.10 -45.00 -13.20
N ASP A 4 -9.17 -44.38 -13.70
CA ASP A 4 -10.28 -45.09 -14.35
C ASP A 4 -10.01 -45.17 -15.87
N PRO A 5 -10.19 -46.33 -16.50
CA PRO A 5 -9.88 -46.56 -17.92
C PRO A 5 -10.87 -45.92 -18.91
N GLU A 6 -11.74 -45.02 -18.45
CA GLU A 6 -12.72 -44.27 -19.26
C GLU A 6 -12.51 -42.74 -19.19
N ILE A 7 -11.29 -42.27 -18.92
CA ILE A 7 -11.00 -40.83 -19.04
C ILE A 7 -10.87 -40.51 -20.53
N ASP A 8 -11.85 -39.79 -21.06
CA ASP A 8 -11.86 -39.30 -22.43
C ASP A 8 -10.57 -38.49 -22.70
N PRO A 9 -9.72 -38.86 -23.68
CA PRO A 9 -8.50 -38.13 -24.04
C PRO A 9 -8.75 -36.64 -24.32
N TYR A 10 -9.99 -36.29 -24.63
CA TYR A 10 -10.44 -34.92 -24.83
C TYR A 10 -10.39 -34.07 -23.54
N ILE A 11 -10.63 -34.65 -22.36
CA ILE A 11 -10.62 -33.91 -21.09
C ILE A 11 -9.18 -33.64 -20.63
N VAL A 12 -8.27 -34.58 -20.86
CA VAL A 12 -6.87 -34.48 -20.42
C VAL A 12 -6.13 -33.34 -21.12
N ASN A 13 -6.55 -33.03 -22.35
CA ASN A 13 -5.99 -31.96 -23.18
C ASN A 13 -6.90 -30.72 -23.26
N ALA A 14 -8.00 -30.67 -22.51
CA ALA A 14 -8.91 -29.54 -22.52
C ALA A 14 -8.20 -28.31 -21.91
N GLY A 15 -8.04 -27.26 -22.72
CA GLY A 15 -7.52 -25.98 -22.26
C GLY A 15 -8.53 -25.20 -21.42
N ASP A 16 -8.03 -24.32 -20.56
CA ASP A 16 -8.85 -23.31 -19.89
C ASP A 16 -9.28 -22.18 -20.86
N ARG A 17 -9.72 -21.03 -20.35
CA ARG A 17 -10.15 -19.90 -21.21
C ARG A 17 -9.05 -19.37 -22.12
N ASP A 18 -7.79 -19.59 -21.74
CA ASP A 18 -6.60 -19.17 -22.47
C ASP A 18 -6.04 -20.33 -23.34
N GLY A 19 -6.71 -21.50 -23.34
CA GLY A 19 -6.30 -22.67 -24.11
C GLY A 19 -5.20 -23.50 -23.44
N THR A 20 -4.88 -23.26 -22.17
CA THR A 20 -3.77 -23.90 -21.47
C THR A 20 -4.20 -25.25 -20.88
N PRO A 21 -3.62 -26.38 -21.29
CA PRO A 21 -4.02 -27.68 -20.77
C PRO A 21 -3.41 -27.97 -19.39
N PRO A 22 -3.99 -28.92 -18.63
CA PRO A 22 -3.55 -29.28 -17.28
C PRO A 22 -2.06 -29.65 -17.16
N LEU A 23 -1.47 -30.25 -18.21
CA LEU A 23 -0.05 -30.63 -18.21
C LEU A 23 0.88 -29.41 -18.14
N VAL A 24 0.52 -28.30 -18.80
CA VAL A 24 1.30 -27.06 -18.76
C VAL A 24 1.31 -26.49 -17.34
N TYR A 25 0.18 -26.45 -16.64
CA TYR A 25 0.14 -26.03 -15.24
C TYR A 25 0.98 -26.93 -14.33
N ALA A 26 0.93 -28.25 -14.51
CA ALA A 26 1.75 -29.18 -13.73
C ALA A 26 3.26 -28.92 -13.98
N ALA A 27 3.64 -28.58 -15.21
CA ALA A 27 4.99 -28.21 -15.59
C ALA A 27 5.42 -26.87 -14.97
N CYS A 28 4.59 -25.83 -15.02
CA CYS A 28 4.92 -24.50 -14.47
C CYS A 28 5.08 -24.49 -12.94
N PHE A 29 4.34 -25.35 -12.24
CA PHE A 29 4.37 -25.41 -10.77
C PHE A 29 5.27 -26.51 -10.20
N GLY A 30 6.09 -27.17 -11.03
CA GLY A 30 7.06 -28.15 -10.53
C GLY A 30 6.44 -29.47 -10.05
N LYS A 31 5.20 -29.80 -10.45
CA LYS A 31 4.42 -30.94 -9.89
C LYS A 31 4.63 -32.23 -10.69
N ALA A 32 5.82 -32.83 -10.56
CA ALA A 32 6.21 -34.05 -11.29
C ALA A 32 5.22 -35.23 -11.16
N GLU A 33 4.67 -35.49 -9.97
CA GLU A 33 3.70 -36.57 -9.75
C GLU A 33 2.37 -36.33 -10.48
N VAL A 34 1.94 -35.07 -10.58
CA VAL A 34 0.72 -34.68 -11.32
C VAL A 34 0.97 -34.80 -12.82
N ALA A 35 2.13 -34.34 -13.29
CA ALA A 35 2.55 -34.49 -14.68
C ALA A 35 2.61 -35.96 -15.11
N LYS A 36 3.13 -36.85 -14.24
CA LYS A 36 3.17 -38.29 -14.48
C LYS A 36 1.80 -38.88 -14.72
N VAL A 37 0.84 -38.59 -13.84
CA VAL A 37 -0.54 -39.09 -13.96
C VAL A 37 -1.22 -38.55 -15.22
N LEU A 38 -0.96 -37.30 -15.61
CA LEU A 38 -1.51 -36.71 -16.82
C LEU A 38 -0.94 -37.35 -18.09
N ILE A 39 0.36 -37.64 -18.11
CA ILE A 39 1.01 -38.32 -19.24
C ILE A 39 0.55 -39.78 -19.36
N GLU A 40 0.41 -40.49 -18.23
CA GLU A 40 -0.17 -41.84 -18.19
C GLU A 40 -1.63 -41.84 -18.69
N ALA A 41 -2.36 -40.74 -18.50
CA ALA A 41 -3.72 -40.55 -19.00
C ALA A 41 -3.80 -40.08 -20.47
N GLY A 42 -2.66 -39.94 -21.17
CA GLY A 42 -2.62 -39.58 -22.59
C GLY A 42 -2.61 -38.08 -22.90
N ALA A 43 -2.10 -37.26 -21.97
CA ALA A 43 -1.84 -35.84 -22.25
C ALA A 43 -0.86 -35.67 -23.41
N ASP A 44 -1.09 -34.68 -24.28
CA ASP A 44 -0.17 -34.31 -25.34
C ASP A 44 1.08 -33.63 -24.74
N ILE A 45 2.22 -34.26 -24.98
CA ILE A 45 3.51 -33.93 -24.36
C ILE A 45 4.13 -32.68 -24.99
N ASN A 46 3.80 -32.38 -26.26
CA ASN A 46 4.43 -31.31 -27.02
C ASN A 46 3.62 -30.00 -27.04
N VAL A 47 2.70 -29.83 -26.09
CA VAL A 47 1.92 -28.59 -26.00
C VAL A 47 2.83 -27.42 -25.63
N GLN A 48 2.71 -26.35 -26.39
CA GLN A 48 3.53 -25.16 -26.25
C GLN A 48 2.97 -24.25 -25.15
N ASP A 49 3.86 -23.81 -24.27
CA ASP A 49 3.59 -22.72 -23.34
C ASP A 49 4.36 -21.46 -23.76
N SER A 50 3.84 -20.31 -23.33
CA SER A 50 4.49 -19.00 -23.39
C SER A 50 5.57 -18.82 -22.31
N SER A 51 5.58 -19.66 -21.26
CA SER A 51 6.48 -19.55 -20.11
C SER A 51 7.68 -20.51 -20.18
N THR A 52 8.81 -20.11 -19.58
CA THR A 52 10.04 -20.90 -19.53
C THR A 52 10.14 -21.67 -18.21
N ASN A 53 10.10 -23.00 -18.29
CA ASN A 53 10.12 -23.86 -17.10
C ASN A 53 11.51 -24.52 -16.92
N HIS A 54 12.10 -24.38 -15.73
CA HIS A 54 13.47 -24.86 -15.43
C HIS A 54 13.49 -26.09 -14.50
N HIS A 55 12.37 -26.81 -14.38
CA HIS A 55 12.27 -27.94 -13.46
C HIS A 55 12.87 -29.22 -14.05
N GLU A 56 14.10 -29.54 -13.66
CA GLU A 56 14.87 -30.72 -14.10
C GLU A 56 14.08 -32.03 -14.04
N SER A 57 13.35 -32.27 -12.95
CA SER A 57 12.57 -33.49 -12.74
C SER A 57 11.39 -33.64 -13.72
N ILE A 58 10.81 -32.53 -14.19
CA ILE A 58 9.76 -32.53 -15.20
C ILE A 58 10.36 -32.70 -16.59
N VAL A 59 11.48 -32.05 -16.88
CA VAL A 59 12.20 -32.21 -18.16
C VAL A 59 12.59 -33.67 -18.37
N GLN A 60 13.20 -34.31 -17.36
CA GLN A 60 13.52 -35.74 -17.43
C GLN A 60 12.27 -36.62 -17.65
N LEU A 61 11.16 -36.29 -17.00
CA LEU A 61 9.91 -37.04 -17.15
C LEU A 61 9.32 -36.89 -18.55
N LEU A 62 9.31 -35.68 -19.12
CA LEU A 62 8.82 -35.40 -20.46
C LEU A 62 9.70 -36.08 -21.53
N LEU A 63 11.03 -36.00 -21.41
CA LEU A 63 11.98 -36.65 -22.31
C LEU A 63 11.83 -38.18 -22.31
N ASN A 64 11.75 -38.78 -21.12
CA ASN A 64 11.54 -40.22 -20.97
C ASN A 64 10.22 -40.71 -21.61
N ASN A 65 9.23 -39.82 -21.80
CA ASN A 65 7.95 -40.13 -22.43
C ASN A 65 7.86 -39.63 -23.89
N GLY A 66 8.99 -39.26 -24.51
CA GLY A 66 9.07 -38.95 -25.95
C GLY A 66 8.77 -37.50 -26.32
N ALA A 67 9.00 -36.54 -25.42
CA ALA A 67 8.97 -35.13 -25.77
C ALA A 67 9.97 -34.80 -26.89
N SER A 68 9.53 -34.04 -27.88
CA SER A 68 10.34 -33.66 -29.03
C SER A 68 11.22 -32.46 -28.71
N LEU A 69 12.53 -32.62 -28.89
CA LEU A 69 13.55 -31.56 -28.74
C LEU A 69 13.48 -30.52 -29.87
N GLU A 70 12.87 -30.88 -30.99
CA GLU A 70 12.81 -30.08 -32.23
C GLU A 70 11.55 -29.18 -32.28
N THR A 71 10.67 -29.29 -31.29
CA THR A 71 9.42 -28.52 -31.24
C THR A 71 9.75 -27.05 -30.98
N LYS A 72 9.44 -26.18 -31.94
CA LYS A 72 9.70 -24.75 -31.84
C LYS A 72 8.58 -24.05 -31.12
N SER A 73 8.90 -23.22 -30.12
CA SER A 73 7.95 -22.29 -29.49
C SER A 73 7.27 -21.38 -30.52
N VAL A 74 6.18 -20.71 -30.15
CA VAL A 74 5.48 -19.68 -30.95
C VAL A 74 6.45 -18.60 -31.47
N LYS A 75 7.56 -18.36 -30.75
CA LYS A 75 8.64 -17.43 -31.13
C LYS A 75 9.74 -18.06 -32.00
N GLY A 76 9.55 -19.28 -32.50
CA GLY A 76 10.51 -20.00 -33.36
C GLY A 76 11.72 -20.62 -32.64
N ARG A 77 11.78 -20.55 -31.31
CA ARG A 77 12.89 -21.01 -30.47
C ARG A 77 12.80 -22.51 -30.16
N THR A 78 13.93 -23.20 -30.23
CA THR A 78 14.10 -24.61 -29.84
C THR A 78 14.37 -24.71 -28.34
N VAL A 79 14.33 -25.93 -27.77
CA VAL A 79 14.59 -26.14 -26.34
C VAL A 79 16.00 -25.67 -25.94
N PHE A 80 16.98 -25.74 -26.86
CA PHE A 80 18.36 -25.29 -26.62
C PHE A 80 18.49 -23.77 -26.47
N ASP A 81 17.59 -22.99 -27.10
CA ASP A 81 17.59 -21.53 -27.01
C ASP A 81 17.10 -21.02 -25.64
N PHE A 82 16.51 -21.91 -24.82
CA PHE A 82 16.03 -21.60 -23.48
C PHE A 82 16.99 -22.05 -22.37
N ILE A 83 18.10 -22.73 -22.71
CA ILE A 83 19.11 -23.15 -21.73
C ILE A 83 20.07 -21.98 -21.50
N GLY A 84 20.08 -21.42 -20.29
CA GLY A 84 21.06 -20.40 -19.90
C GLY A 84 22.49 -20.96 -19.82
N THR A 85 23.49 -20.10 -19.93
CA THR A 85 24.93 -20.49 -19.86
C THR A 85 25.32 -21.17 -18.53
N ASP A 86 24.51 -21.00 -17.49
CA ASP A 86 24.74 -21.53 -16.14
C ASP A 86 24.09 -22.93 -15.94
N ASP A 87 23.21 -23.37 -16.85
CA ASP A 87 22.45 -24.62 -16.75
C ASP A 87 23.17 -25.79 -17.45
N GLN A 88 24.47 -25.95 -17.20
CA GLN A 88 25.30 -27.02 -17.79
C GLN A 88 24.71 -28.42 -17.60
N LYS A 89 24.04 -28.67 -16.46
CA LYS A 89 23.37 -29.94 -16.18
C LYS A 89 22.15 -30.18 -17.06
N MET A 90 21.40 -29.13 -17.41
CA MET A 90 20.23 -29.25 -18.29
C MET A 90 20.67 -29.45 -19.74
N ALA A 91 21.74 -28.76 -20.15
CA ALA A 91 22.41 -29.01 -21.44
C ALA A 91 22.91 -30.46 -21.54
N ASP A 92 23.55 -30.97 -20.49
CA ASP A 92 24.04 -32.35 -20.46
C ASP A 92 22.90 -33.37 -20.61
N LEU A 93 21.77 -33.19 -19.89
CA LEU A 93 20.59 -34.07 -19.98
C LEU A 93 19.99 -34.13 -21.39
N LEU A 94 19.93 -32.99 -22.09
CA LEU A 94 19.38 -32.90 -23.45
C LEU A 94 20.36 -33.45 -24.50
N VAL A 95 21.68 -33.36 -24.25
CA VAL A 95 22.72 -33.91 -25.12
C VAL A 95 22.88 -35.42 -24.92
N THR A 96 22.62 -35.97 -23.72
CA THR A 96 22.75 -37.40 -23.45
C THR A 96 21.76 -38.26 -24.24
N ASP A 97 20.49 -37.83 -24.38
CA ASP A 97 19.48 -38.59 -25.14
C ASP A 97 19.65 -38.49 -26.67
N SER A 98 20.27 -37.42 -27.17
CA SER A 98 20.57 -37.26 -28.61
C SER A 98 21.52 -38.36 -29.13
N ARG A 99 22.37 -38.92 -28.25
CA ARG A 99 23.35 -39.97 -28.62
C ARG A 99 22.75 -41.37 -28.73
N ASP A 100 21.58 -41.64 -28.17
CA ASP A 100 20.96 -42.96 -28.21
C ASP A 100 20.06 -43.19 -29.45
N SER A 101 19.85 -42.16 -30.29
CA SER A 101 19.04 -42.27 -31.52
C SER A 101 19.84 -42.35 -32.83
N MET A 102 21.15 -42.15 -32.84
CA MET A 102 21.94 -42.09 -34.07
C MET A 102 22.97 -43.21 -34.19
N SER A 103 22.55 -44.34 -34.75
CA SER A 103 23.47 -45.26 -35.42
C SER A 103 23.90 -44.68 -36.78
N SER A 104 25.21 -44.67 -37.02
CA SER A 104 25.90 -44.58 -38.32
C SER A 104 25.75 -43.30 -39.17
N ASN A 105 26.70 -42.36 -39.05
CA ASN A 105 27.78 -42.16 -40.06
C ASN A 105 28.61 -40.88 -39.81
N ALA A 106 29.94 -41.05 -39.92
CA ALA A 106 31.00 -40.07 -40.26
C ALA A 106 30.97 -38.67 -39.61
N SER A 107 31.72 -38.40 -38.52
CA SER A 107 33.15 -38.05 -38.46
C SER A 107 33.53 -36.58 -38.76
N SER A 108 34.02 -35.92 -37.70
CA SER A 108 35.13 -34.93 -37.68
C SER A 108 34.77 -33.48 -38.08
N THR A 109 35.20 -32.39 -37.44
CA THR A 109 36.29 -32.15 -36.47
C THR A 109 36.03 -30.81 -35.74
N PHE A 110 36.00 -30.79 -34.41
CA PHE A 110 36.17 -29.54 -33.64
C PHE A 110 37.24 -29.77 -32.59
N SER A 111 38.42 -29.17 -32.78
CA SER A 111 39.45 -29.05 -31.75
C SER A 111 40.46 -27.96 -32.12
N LYS A 112 40.48 -26.94 -31.25
CA LYS A 112 41.65 -26.19 -30.74
C LYS A 112 42.27 -25.04 -31.57
N THR A 113 41.94 -23.82 -31.11
CA THR A 113 42.81 -22.78 -30.49
C THR A 113 44.10 -22.27 -31.18
N LEU A 114 44.14 -20.93 -31.29
CA LEU A 114 45.24 -19.96 -31.08
C LEU A 114 46.60 -20.18 -31.80
N SER A 115 46.98 -19.27 -32.70
CA SER A 115 47.85 -18.11 -32.38
C SER A 115 48.46 -17.43 -33.64
N SER A 116 48.63 -16.10 -33.50
CA SER A 116 49.59 -15.19 -34.15
C SER A 116 49.50 -14.87 -35.66
N SER A 117 49.14 -13.60 -35.91
CA SER A 117 49.76 -12.62 -36.83
C SER A 117 49.93 -12.98 -38.31
N THR A 118 49.26 -12.23 -39.19
CA THR A 118 49.87 -11.42 -40.28
C THR A 118 48.82 -10.41 -40.79
N SER A 119 49.32 -9.26 -41.22
CA SER A 119 48.65 -8.04 -41.68
C SER A 119 47.78 -8.14 -42.95
N CYS A 120 46.78 -7.24 -42.99
CA CYS A 120 46.34 -6.41 -44.11
C CYS A 120 45.12 -6.85 -44.99
N SER A 121 44.12 -5.95 -44.95
CA SER A 121 43.26 -5.44 -46.02
C SER A 121 41.84 -6.01 -46.25
N SER A 122 40.93 -5.03 -46.25
CA SER A 122 39.67 -4.86 -46.97
C SER A 122 38.41 -5.64 -46.55
N TYR A 123 37.52 -4.88 -45.90
CA TYR A 123 36.06 -4.82 -46.08
C TYR A 123 35.24 -6.14 -46.08
N ASP A 124 34.55 -6.38 -44.95
CA ASP A 124 33.25 -7.05 -44.77
C ASP A 124 32.76 -6.53 -43.40
N PHE A 125 31.81 -5.59 -43.25
CA PHE A 125 30.37 -5.66 -43.50
C PHE A 125 29.75 -7.03 -43.18
N ASP A 126 29.68 -7.34 -41.88
CA ASP A 126 28.58 -8.07 -41.20
C ASP A 126 29.09 -8.71 -39.89
N LEU A 127 29.22 -7.91 -38.83
CA LEU A 127 29.34 -8.40 -37.44
C LEU A 127 28.74 -7.37 -36.46
N CYS A 128 27.41 -7.25 -36.44
CA CYS A 128 26.68 -6.55 -35.36
C CYS A 128 25.40 -7.30 -34.94
N GLU A 129 25.41 -8.63 -34.90
CA GLU A 129 24.32 -9.43 -34.30
C GLU A 129 24.84 -10.36 -33.17
N GLN A 130 25.88 -9.96 -32.44
CA GLN A 130 26.48 -10.78 -31.36
C GLN A 130 26.79 -10.04 -30.05
N ASP A 131 26.08 -8.95 -29.74
CA ASP A 131 26.16 -8.31 -28.42
C ASP A 131 24.77 -7.92 -27.84
N GLU A 132 23.73 -8.74 -28.03
CA GLU A 132 22.59 -8.77 -27.10
C GLU A 132 22.92 -9.65 -25.88
N ARG A 133 24.10 -9.45 -25.29
CA ARG A 133 24.47 -10.10 -24.02
C ARG A 133 23.86 -9.29 -22.88
N ASP A 134 22.81 -9.84 -22.27
CA ASP A 134 22.33 -9.52 -20.92
C ASP A 134 22.34 -8.03 -20.56
N CYS A 135 21.36 -7.26 -21.07
CA CYS A 135 21.09 -5.88 -20.64
C CYS A 135 20.47 -5.82 -19.23
N THR A 136 21.05 -6.51 -18.25
CA THR A 136 20.65 -6.39 -16.85
C THR A 136 21.20 -5.08 -16.28
N PHE A 137 20.34 -4.28 -15.61
CA PHE A 137 20.76 -3.04 -14.97
C PHE A 137 21.86 -3.32 -13.94
N GLN A 138 23.00 -2.63 -14.04
CA GLN A 138 24.15 -2.85 -13.18
C GLN A 138 24.14 -1.86 -12.01
N TRP A 139 23.87 -2.36 -10.81
CA TRP A 139 23.83 -1.53 -9.59
C TRP A 139 25.23 -1.28 -8.99
N ASP A 140 26.20 -2.14 -9.29
CA ASP A 140 27.57 -2.06 -8.75
C ASP A 140 28.49 -1.17 -9.59
N LYS A 141 28.13 -0.90 -10.84
CA LYS A 141 28.93 -0.16 -11.80
C LYS A 141 28.05 0.73 -12.66
N CYS A 142 28.56 1.88 -13.04
CA CYS A 142 27.87 2.80 -13.93
C CYS A 142 28.31 2.55 -15.37
N SER A 143 27.47 1.90 -16.17
CA SER A 143 27.70 1.72 -17.61
C SER A 143 27.19 2.93 -18.40
N PRO A 144 27.79 3.29 -19.56
CA PRO A 144 27.39 4.45 -20.38
C PRO A 144 25.91 4.49 -20.78
N ASP A 145 25.28 3.33 -20.94
CA ASP A 145 23.87 3.13 -21.25
C ASP A 145 22.93 3.36 -20.03
N GLN A 146 23.49 3.54 -18.83
CA GLN A 146 22.76 3.65 -17.56
C GLN A 146 22.99 4.99 -16.86
N MET A 147 23.16 6.05 -17.65
CA MET A 147 23.30 7.43 -17.18
C MET A 147 22.61 8.40 -18.13
N PHE A 148 22.18 9.54 -17.61
CA PHE A 148 21.62 10.62 -18.41
C PHE A 148 22.63 11.77 -18.45
N VAL A 149 23.21 12.00 -19.63
CA VAL A 149 24.25 13.01 -19.85
C VAL A 149 23.58 14.33 -20.21
N PHE A 150 23.90 15.40 -19.49
CA PHE A 150 23.35 16.74 -19.71
C PHE A 150 24.40 17.82 -19.43
N ASN A 151 24.18 19.02 -19.99
CA ASN A 151 24.97 20.21 -19.65
C ASN A 151 24.42 20.86 -18.38
N GLN A 152 25.29 21.36 -17.51
CA GLN A 152 24.87 22.03 -16.27
C GLN A 152 23.91 23.21 -16.51
N ASP A 153 24.05 23.92 -17.64
CA ASP A 153 23.19 25.05 -18.04
C ASP A 153 21.75 24.62 -18.38
N ASP A 154 21.54 23.35 -18.74
CA ASP A 154 20.23 22.79 -19.11
C ASP A 154 19.50 22.16 -17.92
N LEU A 155 20.17 22.01 -16.77
CA LEU A 155 19.62 21.36 -15.58
C LEU A 155 18.28 21.98 -15.14
N GLN A 156 18.17 23.31 -15.15
CA GLN A 156 16.94 23.99 -14.74
C GLN A 156 15.79 23.67 -15.71
N TYR A 157 16.05 23.68 -17.01
CA TYR A 157 15.06 23.36 -18.05
C TYR A 157 14.58 21.90 -17.94
N ILE A 158 15.51 20.96 -17.74
CA ILE A 158 15.19 19.54 -17.54
C ILE A 158 14.28 19.37 -16.32
N LEU A 159 14.64 19.98 -15.19
CA LEU A 159 13.84 19.89 -13.96
C LEU A 159 12.47 20.56 -14.10
N ASP A 160 12.36 21.71 -14.77
CA ASP A 160 11.07 22.36 -15.02
C ASP A 160 10.18 21.50 -15.92
N SER A 161 10.76 20.85 -16.93
CA SER A 161 10.03 19.99 -17.87
C SER A 161 9.45 18.75 -17.20
N ILE A 162 10.23 18.08 -16.34
CA ILE A 162 9.82 16.81 -15.70
C ILE A 162 9.05 17.02 -14.39
N ILE A 163 9.13 18.21 -13.77
CA ILE A 163 8.47 18.49 -12.49
C ILE A 163 7.30 19.45 -12.66
N VAL A 164 7.55 20.65 -13.21
CA VAL A 164 6.57 21.75 -13.23
C VAL A 164 5.57 21.61 -14.38
N HIS A 165 6.07 21.24 -15.57
CA HIS A 165 5.25 21.10 -16.77
C HIS A 165 4.70 19.68 -16.97
N PHE A 166 4.90 18.81 -16.00
CA PHE A 166 4.42 17.43 -16.07
C PHE A 166 2.89 17.37 -16.02
N GLN A 167 2.28 16.74 -17.01
CA GLN A 167 0.83 16.72 -17.16
C GLN A 167 0.20 15.63 -16.28
N LEU A 168 -0.72 16.04 -15.40
CA LEU A 168 -1.52 15.15 -14.56
C LEU A 168 -3.02 15.38 -14.82
N PRO A 169 -3.87 14.33 -14.78
CA PRO A 169 -3.54 12.92 -14.54
C PRO A 169 -2.77 12.27 -15.70
N LEU A 170 -2.07 11.17 -15.41
CA LEU A 170 -1.26 10.45 -16.41
C LEU A 170 -2.14 9.91 -17.55
N SER A 171 -1.68 10.13 -18.78
CA SER A 171 -2.31 9.53 -19.98
C SER A 171 -1.78 8.12 -20.25
N ASN A 172 -0.47 7.93 -20.12
CA ASN A 172 0.20 6.64 -20.28
C ASN A 172 0.79 6.17 -18.95
N ARG A 173 0.67 4.87 -18.67
CA ARG A 173 1.26 4.25 -17.47
C ARG A 173 2.78 4.14 -17.54
N ASP A 174 3.32 4.06 -18.76
CA ASP A 174 4.77 3.95 -18.98
C ASP A 174 5.51 5.23 -18.53
N ASP A 175 4.80 6.36 -18.44
CA ASP A 175 5.36 7.64 -17.99
C ASP A 175 5.47 7.77 -16.46
N MET A 176 5.00 6.77 -15.69
CA MET A 176 4.83 6.86 -14.23
C MET A 176 6.11 7.24 -13.48
N TYR A 177 7.22 6.56 -13.78
CA TYR A 177 8.50 6.72 -13.08
C TYR A 177 9.51 7.51 -13.88
N ILE A 178 9.10 8.19 -14.96
CA ILE A 178 10.01 8.95 -15.80
C ILE A 178 10.74 10.05 -15.04
N PRO A 179 10.07 10.88 -14.20
CA PRO A 179 10.79 11.87 -13.39
C PRO A 179 11.83 11.22 -12.47
N ALA A 180 11.46 10.14 -11.76
CA ALA A 180 12.38 9.42 -10.87
C ALA A 180 13.58 8.83 -11.64
N ASN A 181 13.33 8.23 -12.82
CA ASN A 181 14.36 7.64 -13.67
C ASN A 181 15.33 8.71 -14.17
N ILE A 182 14.82 9.83 -14.70
CA ILE A 182 15.67 10.94 -15.20
C ILE A 182 16.52 11.51 -14.06
N ILE A 183 15.91 11.80 -12.91
CA ILE A 183 16.62 12.35 -11.75
C ILE A 183 17.72 11.38 -11.30
N PHE A 184 17.40 10.08 -11.18
CA PHE A 184 18.37 9.08 -10.76
C PHE A 184 19.53 8.92 -11.76
N LEU A 185 19.24 8.80 -13.05
CA LEU A 185 20.25 8.66 -14.10
C LEU A 185 21.13 9.92 -14.22
N SER A 186 20.56 11.10 -13.94
CA SER A 186 21.29 12.38 -13.85
C SER A 186 22.24 12.41 -12.64
N ILE A 187 21.79 11.89 -11.50
CA ILE A 187 22.63 11.74 -10.29
C ILE A 187 23.78 10.76 -10.56
N ARG A 188 23.52 9.62 -11.22
CA ARG A 188 24.58 8.67 -11.60
C ARG A 188 25.63 9.33 -12.50
N TYR A 189 25.21 10.04 -13.55
CA TYR A 189 26.14 10.80 -14.41
C TYR A 189 26.97 11.80 -13.59
N SER A 190 26.29 12.62 -12.78
CA SER A 190 26.95 13.64 -11.97
C SER A 190 27.93 13.07 -10.95
N PHE A 191 27.68 11.88 -10.39
CA PHE A 191 28.55 11.30 -9.37
C PHE A 191 29.78 10.61 -9.98
N TYR A 192 29.60 9.85 -11.07
CA TYR A 192 30.68 9.03 -11.63
C TYR A 192 31.56 9.76 -12.66
N TYR A 193 31.00 10.73 -13.39
CA TYR A 193 31.66 11.31 -14.58
C TYR A 193 31.82 12.83 -14.54
N SER A 194 31.14 13.54 -13.63
CA SER A 194 31.36 14.99 -13.48
C SER A 194 32.68 15.28 -12.78
N THR A 195 33.40 16.31 -13.24
CA THR A 195 34.63 16.81 -12.59
C THR A 195 34.36 17.38 -11.20
N GLU A 196 33.18 17.98 -10.99
CA GLU A 196 32.67 18.39 -9.68
C GLU A 196 31.28 17.77 -9.50
N PRO A 197 31.07 16.87 -8.51
CA PRO A 197 29.78 16.22 -8.33
C PRO A 197 28.73 17.24 -7.89
N SER A 198 27.79 17.56 -8.76
CA SER A 198 26.70 18.51 -8.54
C SER A 198 25.37 17.83 -8.22
N PHE A 199 25.37 16.57 -7.75
CA PHE A 199 24.13 15.84 -7.45
C PHE A 199 23.32 16.52 -6.32
N GLU A 200 23.98 17.26 -5.44
CA GLU A 200 23.34 18.08 -4.40
C GLU A 200 22.43 19.14 -5.04
N ALA A 201 22.93 19.86 -6.06
CA ALA A 201 22.16 20.87 -6.77
C ALA A 201 20.98 20.28 -7.54
N ILE A 202 21.11 19.05 -8.05
CA ILE A 202 20.00 18.32 -8.69
C ILE A 202 18.89 18.08 -7.66
N ILE A 203 19.23 17.49 -6.50
CA ILE A 203 18.23 17.14 -5.49
C ILE A 203 17.62 18.38 -4.86
N GLU A 204 18.41 19.41 -4.55
CA GLU A 204 17.88 20.70 -4.08
C GLU A 204 16.92 21.32 -5.10
N GLY A 205 17.27 21.26 -6.40
CA GLY A 205 16.41 21.72 -7.48
C GLY A 205 15.09 20.94 -7.58
N VAL A 206 15.11 19.63 -7.31
CA VAL A 206 13.92 18.76 -7.24
C VAL A 206 13.05 19.14 -6.04
N LEU A 207 13.64 19.20 -4.85
CA LEU A 207 12.93 19.53 -3.61
C LEU A 207 12.22 20.89 -3.72
N ASN A 208 12.95 21.93 -4.15
CA ASN A 208 12.40 23.29 -4.28
C ASN A 208 11.21 23.33 -5.23
N ARG A 209 11.28 22.66 -6.39
CA ARG A 209 10.20 22.63 -7.37
C ARG A 209 8.97 21.89 -6.85
N ILE A 210 9.15 20.73 -6.21
CA ILE A 210 8.03 19.97 -5.64
C ILE A 210 7.38 20.80 -4.52
N HIS A 211 8.16 21.43 -3.63
CA HIS A 211 7.62 22.33 -2.62
C HIS A 211 6.82 23.50 -3.22
N MET A 212 7.26 24.05 -4.35
CA MET A 212 6.52 25.11 -5.05
C MET A 212 5.19 24.62 -5.64
N LEU A 213 5.09 23.36 -6.05
CA LEU A 213 3.85 22.77 -6.56
C LEU A 213 2.86 22.42 -5.45
N ILE A 214 3.34 22.17 -4.22
CA ILE A 214 2.50 21.93 -3.05
C ILE A 214 1.88 23.25 -2.59
N ASN A 215 0.72 23.59 -3.17
CA ASN A 215 -0.04 24.77 -2.77
C ASN A 215 -0.61 24.61 -1.34
N PRO A 216 -0.44 25.59 -0.44
CA PRO A 216 -1.03 25.54 0.90
C PRO A 216 -2.57 25.69 0.89
N ASN A 217 -3.15 26.12 -0.25
CA ASN A 217 -4.58 26.45 -0.36
C ASN A 217 -5.46 25.28 -0.86
N GLY A 218 -4.88 24.09 -1.10
CA GLY A 218 -5.61 22.91 -1.55
C GLY A 218 -4.77 22.09 -2.53
N PRO A 219 -4.02 21.09 -2.06
CA PRO A 219 -3.17 20.29 -2.94
C PRO A 219 -4.02 19.38 -3.83
N ASP A 220 -3.64 19.25 -5.10
CA ASP A 220 -4.22 18.26 -5.99
C ASP A 220 -3.82 16.86 -5.51
N ILE A 221 -4.81 16.00 -5.27
CA ILE A 221 -4.59 14.61 -4.82
C ILE A 221 -3.74 13.85 -5.83
N HIS A 222 -3.94 14.07 -7.13
CA HIS A 222 -3.17 13.40 -8.17
C HIS A 222 -1.69 13.77 -8.09
N LEU A 223 -1.40 15.06 -7.89
CA LEU A 223 -0.03 15.56 -7.72
C LEU A 223 0.64 14.99 -6.47
N LEU A 224 -0.04 14.99 -5.31
CA LEU A 224 0.53 14.45 -4.07
C LEU A 224 0.87 12.97 -4.22
N ILE A 225 -0.08 12.18 -4.74
CA ILE A 225 0.09 10.72 -4.89
C ILE A 225 1.19 10.40 -5.91
N PHE A 226 1.21 11.13 -7.03
CA PHE A 226 2.23 10.96 -8.06
C PHE A 226 3.65 11.21 -7.52
N TRP A 227 3.85 12.27 -6.74
CA TRP A 227 5.15 12.57 -6.14
C TRP A 227 5.51 11.65 -4.99
N ILE A 228 4.54 11.17 -4.18
CA ILE A 228 4.81 10.12 -3.19
C ILE A 228 5.40 8.89 -3.89
N ALA A 229 4.78 8.42 -4.98
CA ALA A 229 5.26 7.26 -5.74
C ALA A 229 6.65 7.49 -6.37
N ASN A 230 6.84 8.60 -7.08
CA ASN A 230 8.12 8.91 -7.75
C ASN A 230 9.26 9.09 -6.75
N LEU A 231 9.03 9.77 -5.62
CA LEU A 231 10.06 9.97 -4.61
C LEU A 231 10.38 8.67 -3.85
N THR A 232 9.39 7.81 -3.58
CA THR A 232 9.65 6.48 -3.02
C THR A 232 10.48 5.62 -3.97
N GLN A 233 10.22 5.71 -5.28
CA GLN A 233 10.99 4.99 -6.29
C GLN A 233 12.42 5.55 -6.42
N LEU A 234 12.59 6.87 -6.42
CA LEU A 234 13.91 7.52 -6.42
C LEU A 234 14.72 7.13 -5.18
N LEU A 235 14.11 7.15 -4.00
CA LEU A 235 14.73 6.69 -2.75
C LEU A 235 15.16 5.23 -2.83
N PHE A 236 14.35 4.38 -3.45
CA PHE A 236 14.70 2.99 -3.68
C PHE A 236 15.93 2.85 -4.58
N TYR A 237 15.99 3.57 -5.71
CA TYR A 237 17.16 3.55 -6.59
C TYR A 237 18.44 4.01 -5.89
N LEU A 238 18.37 5.11 -5.13
CA LEU A 238 19.51 5.63 -4.37
C LEU A 238 19.98 4.65 -3.29
N LYS A 239 19.08 3.88 -2.69
CA LYS A 239 19.41 2.85 -1.69
C LYS A 239 19.86 1.52 -2.30
N LYS A 240 19.64 1.30 -3.59
CA LYS A 240 20.00 0.07 -4.29
C LYS A 240 21.38 0.15 -4.95
N ASP A 241 21.80 1.34 -5.39
CA ASP A 241 23.14 1.56 -5.95
C ASP A 241 24.19 1.67 -4.83
N ASN A 242 25.10 0.69 -4.77
CA ASN A 242 26.07 0.52 -3.68
C ASN A 242 26.98 1.74 -3.47
N SER A 243 27.29 2.50 -4.53
CA SER A 243 28.17 3.67 -4.40
C SER A 243 27.38 4.89 -3.96
N LEU A 244 26.17 5.05 -4.49
CA LEU A 244 25.31 6.21 -4.19
C LEU A 244 24.69 6.14 -2.80
N VAL A 245 24.42 4.94 -2.26
CA VAL A 245 23.83 4.75 -0.92
C VAL A 245 24.59 5.57 0.13
N LEU A 246 25.92 5.49 0.12
CA LEU A 246 26.78 6.16 1.11
C LEU A 246 27.02 7.63 0.79
N ALA A 247 27.05 7.99 -0.50
CA ALA A 247 27.28 9.35 -0.94
C ALA A 247 26.07 10.27 -0.74
N THR A 248 24.85 9.71 -0.78
CA THR A 248 23.59 10.48 -0.80
C THR A 248 22.79 10.40 0.50
N VAL A 249 23.43 10.10 1.64
CA VAL A 249 22.72 9.86 2.92
C VAL A 249 21.89 11.07 3.36
N GLU A 250 22.44 12.28 3.26
CA GLU A 250 21.72 13.51 3.62
C GLU A 250 20.55 13.77 2.68
N GLN A 251 20.75 13.56 1.38
CA GLN A 251 19.72 13.77 0.38
C GLN A 251 18.62 12.71 0.46
N GLN A 252 18.95 11.46 0.78
CA GLN A 252 17.96 10.42 1.09
C GLN A 252 17.10 10.81 2.31
N PHE A 253 17.70 11.45 3.32
CA PHE A 253 16.96 11.97 4.47
C PHE A 253 15.99 13.08 4.03
N GLN A 254 16.46 14.08 3.29
CA GLN A 254 15.62 15.19 2.79
C GLN A 254 14.47 14.70 1.91
N LEU A 255 14.73 13.76 1.00
CA LEU A 255 13.69 13.14 0.17
C LEU A 255 12.67 12.38 1.02
N SER A 256 13.11 11.69 2.08
CA SER A 256 12.19 10.97 2.99
C SER A 256 11.33 11.92 3.83
N GLU A 257 11.86 13.07 4.21
CA GLU A 257 11.11 14.15 4.88
C GLU A 257 10.04 14.69 3.94
N LEU A 258 10.39 15.00 2.68
CA LEU A 258 9.43 15.45 1.67
C LEU A 258 8.31 14.43 1.42
N VAL A 259 8.62 13.12 1.35
CA VAL A 259 7.58 12.09 1.23
C VAL A 259 6.63 12.12 2.44
N SER A 260 7.18 12.31 3.65
CA SER A 260 6.39 12.39 4.88
C SER A 260 5.50 13.64 4.91
N GLU A 261 5.98 14.77 4.40
CA GLU A 261 5.20 15.99 4.25
C GLU A 261 4.05 15.83 3.26
N LEU A 262 4.32 15.25 2.08
CA LEU A 262 3.33 14.95 1.06
C LEU A 262 2.25 13.99 1.59
N TYR A 263 2.66 12.95 2.30
CA TYR A 263 1.76 11.98 2.94
C TYR A 263 0.87 12.67 3.97
N THR A 264 1.43 13.54 4.80
CA THR A 264 0.67 14.32 5.79
C THR A 264 -0.31 15.28 5.12
N ALA A 265 0.07 15.93 4.02
CA ALA A 265 -0.80 16.81 3.25
C ALA A 265 -1.98 16.02 2.63
N LEU A 266 -1.72 14.83 2.09
CA LEU A 266 -2.74 13.94 1.53
C LEU A 266 -3.77 13.50 2.58
N ILE A 267 -3.29 13.12 3.76
CA ILE A 267 -4.16 12.77 4.89
C ILE A 267 -5.00 13.96 5.31
N ARG A 268 -4.40 15.13 5.51
CA ARG A 268 -5.13 16.34 5.93
C ARG A 268 -6.24 16.72 4.95
N ASP A 269 -5.98 16.68 3.65
CA ASP A 269 -7.00 16.95 2.64
C ASP A 269 -8.15 15.92 2.72
N THR A 270 -7.80 14.64 2.85
CA THR A 270 -8.78 13.55 2.94
C THR A 270 -9.62 13.63 4.22
N GLU A 271 -9.00 13.89 5.38
CA GLU A 271 -9.67 14.11 6.66
C GLU A 271 -10.65 15.30 6.57
N GLN A 272 -10.24 16.41 5.96
CA GLN A 272 -11.12 17.57 5.76
C GLN A 272 -12.34 17.25 4.90
N ARG A 273 -12.20 16.41 3.87
CA ARG A 273 -13.33 15.93 3.06
C ARG A 273 -14.26 15.03 3.88
N ILE A 274 -13.70 14.09 4.64
CA ILE A 274 -14.45 13.17 5.50
C ILE A 274 -15.25 13.95 6.57
N VAL A 275 -14.65 14.93 7.24
CA VAL A 275 -15.29 15.74 8.29
C VAL A 275 -16.61 16.36 7.84
N ARG A 276 -16.66 16.83 6.59
CA ARG A 276 -17.84 17.49 6.00
C ARG A 276 -19.02 16.53 5.81
N ILE A 277 -18.75 15.25 5.56
CA ILE A 277 -19.77 14.23 5.31
C ILE A 277 -20.03 13.32 6.50
N LEU A 278 -19.11 13.25 7.48
CA LEU A 278 -19.13 12.30 8.60
C LEU A 278 -20.46 12.26 9.37
N ASN A 279 -21.01 13.43 9.73
CA ASN A 279 -22.25 13.50 10.50
C ASN A 279 -23.41 12.89 9.72
N LEU A 280 -23.57 13.32 8.47
CA LEU A 280 -24.69 12.90 7.62
C LEU A 280 -24.57 11.43 7.22
N ALA A 281 -23.35 10.94 7.01
CA ALA A 281 -23.08 9.59 6.55
C ALA A 281 -23.08 8.53 7.67
N LEU A 282 -22.48 8.81 8.84
CA LEU A 282 -22.31 7.81 9.91
C LEU A 282 -23.22 8.02 11.12
N LEU A 283 -23.49 9.26 11.51
CA LEU A 283 -24.22 9.55 12.77
C LEU A 283 -25.72 9.75 12.56
N ASP A 284 -26.10 10.47 11.51
CA ASP A 284 -27.49 10.82 11.23
C ASP A 284 -28.15 9.91 10.18
N HIS A 285 -27.38 9.08 9.46
CA HIS A 285 -27.92 8.21 8.40
C HIS A 285 -28.79 7.09 8.98
N ASP A 286 -30.10 7.16 8.75
CA ASP A 286 -31.06 6.15 9.18
C ASP A 286 -31.07 4.96 8.20
N PHE A 287 -30.57 3.80 8.65
CA PHE A 287 -30.48 2.57 7.86
C PHE A 287 -31.85 1.92 7.58
N ILE A 288 -32.87 2.23 8.39
CA ILE A 288 -34.21 1.63 8.29
C ILE A 288 -35.22 2.72 7.86
N PRO A 289 -35.81 2.62 6.65
CA PRO A 289 -36.70 3.65 6.11
C PRO A 289 -38.03 3.88 6.87
N ASP A 290 -38.39 2.98 7.79
CA ASP A 290 -39.73 2.90 8.39
C ASP A 290 -39.73 2.90 9.93
N MET A 291 -38.61 3.24 10.58
CA MET A 291 -38.62 3.47 12.03
C MET A 291 -39.20 4.85 12.31
N GLU A 292 -40.47 4.90 12.69
CA GLU A 292 -41.10 6.08 13.29
C GLU A 292 -40.14 6.73 14.30
N GLN A 293 -40.02 8.06 14.25
CA GLN A 293 -39.16 8.87 15.12
C GLN A 293 -39.14 8.31 16.55
N VAL A 294 -37.99 7.76 16.99
CA VAL A 294 -37.83 7.17 18.33
C VAL A 294 -38.35 8.16 19.37
N GLN A 295 -39.38 7.75 20.09
CA GLN A 295 -40.04 8.60 21.09
C GLN A 295 -39.16 8.60 22.35
N PHE A 296 -38.75 9.79 22.79
CA PHE A 296 -37.96 9.96 24.00
C PHE A 296 -38.88 10.23 25.20
N ALA A 297 -38.52 9.69 26.36
CA ALA A 297 -39.33 9.81 27.59
C ALA A 297 -39.59 11.27 28.04
N ASP A 298 -38.74 12.21 27.64
CA ASP A 298 -38.82 13.62 28.05
C ASP A 298 -39.68 14.49 27.10
N SER A 299 -40.37 13.90 26.12
CA SER A 299 -41.08 14.62 25.05
C SER A 299 -42.44 15.19 25.49
N TRP A 300 -42.46 16.05 26.50
CA TRP A 300 -43.67 16.71 27.02
C TRP A 300 -44.18 17.89 26.16
N GLN A 301 -43.52 18.23 25.05
CA GLN A 301 -43.83 19.43 24.26
C GLN A 301 -44.85 19.25 23.12
N ARG A 302 -45.50 18.10 22.96
CA ARG A 302 -46.49 17.87 21.88
C ARG A 302 -47.96 18.12 22.23
N PHE A 303 -48.30 18.47 23.47
CA PHE A 303 -49.69 18.86 23.81
C PHE A 303 -50.08 20.27 23.35
N PHE A 304 -49.13 21.12 22.93
CA PHE A 304 -49.41 22.51 22.51
C PHE A 304 -49.12 22.83 21.04
N PHE A 305 -48.56 21.91 20.25
CA PHE A 305 -48.32 22.11 18.82
C PHE A 305 -48.74 20.89 18.00
N ASN A 306 -50.04 20.62 18.00
CA ASN A 306 -50.67 19.96 16.87
C ASN A 306 -50.97 21.04 15.83
N ASN A 307 -50.14 21.17 14.80
CA ASN A 307 -50.59 21.70 13.52
C ASN A 307 -49.60 21.41 12.38
N SER A 308 -50.17 20.79 11.35
CA SER A 308 -49.73 20.77 9.96
C SER A 308 -48.57 19.83 9.61
N THR A 309 -48.98 18.60 9.29
CA THR A 309 -48.53 17.90 8.08
C THR A 309 -48.38 18.88 6.90
N LYS A 310 -47.13 19.25 6.58
CA LYS A 310 -46.75 19.69 5.24
C LYS A 310 -45.56 18.87 4.77
N ASN A 311 -45.88 17.87 3.97
CA ASN A 311 -44.94 17.10 3.19
C ASN A 311 -44.21 17.95 2.15
N ASN A 312 -42.95 17.54 1.96
CA ASN A 312 -42.16 17.59 0.74
C ASN A 312 -41.80 18.95 0.15
N ARG A 313 -40.52 19.30 0.32
CA ARG A 313 -39.61 19.66 -0.78
C ARG A 313 -38.17 19.66 -0.27
N LEU A 314 -37.43 18.59 -0.58
CA LEU A 314 -36.03 18.57 -1.07
C LEU A 314 -35.45 17.15 -0.91
N SER A 315 -35.75 16.29 -1.89
CA SER A 315 -34.87 15.19 -2.25
C SER A 315 -33.57 15.78 -2.81
N MET A 316 -32.56 15.95 -1.97
CA MET A 316 -31.27 16.50 -2.40
C MET A 316 -30.16 15.83 -1.59
N TYR A 317 -29.61 14.74 -2.15
CA TYR A 317 -28.50 13.93 -1.64
C TYR A 317 -28.63 13.40 -0.20
N THR A 318 -29.19 12.20 -0.04
CA THR A 318 -29.04 11.43 1.21
C THR A 318 -27.63 10.86 1.28
N PHE A 319 -26.77 11.44 2.10
CA PHE A 319 -25.46 10.85 2.41
C PHE A 319 -25.67 9.53 3.17
N SER A 320 -24.87 8.52 2.84
CA SER A 320 -24.88 7.20 3.48
C SER A 320 -23.44 6.78 3.82
N PRO A 321 -23.23 5.74 4.63
CA PRO A 321 -21.88 5.24 4.89
C PRO A 321 -21.17 4.83 3.59
N GLN A 322 -21.95 4.45 2.56
CA GLN A 322 -21.42 4.17 1.23
C GLN A 322 -20.69 5.36 0.62
N THR A 323 -21.09 6.61 0.90
CA THR A 323 -20.39 7.80 0.41
C THR A 323 -18.95 7.86 0.92
N ILE A 324 -18.71 7.46 2.18
CA ILE A 324 -17.34 7.35 2.72
C ILE A 324 -16.60 6.20 2.06
N THR A 325 -17.23 5.02 1.90
CA THR A 325 -16.59 3.89 1.22
C THR A 325 -16.29 4.17 -0.26
N GLN A 326 -17.09 4.99 -0.95
CA GLN A 326 -16.85 5.42 -2.32
C GLN A 326 -15.67 6.38 -2.40
N LEU A 327 -15.54 7.30 -1.44
CA LEU A 327 -14.37 8.17 -1.32
C LEU A 327 -13.10 7.34 -1.04
N PHE A 328 -13.18 6.32 -0.19
CA PHE A 328 -12.08 5.39 0.05
C PHE A 328 -11.73 4.59 -1.20
N SER A 329 -12.73 4.10 -1.92
CA SER A 329 -12.53 3.34 -3.15
C SER A 329 -11.92 4.19 -4.25
N SER A 330 -12.34 5.45 -4.41
CA SER A 330 -11.76 6.36 -5.39
C SER A 330 -10.32 6.72 -5.02
N LEU A 331 -10.04 7.01 -3.75
CA LEU A 331 -8.68 7.27 -3.28
C LEU A 331 -7.77 6.05 -3.47
N LEU A 332 -8.24 4.86 -3.11
CA LEU A 332 -7.51 3.61 -3.31
C LEU A 332 -7.23 3.36 -4.80
N HIS A 333 -8.23 3.60 -5.67
CA HIS A 333 -8.06 3.46 -7.10
C HIS A 333 -6.98 4.41 -7.64
N ILE A 334 -6.95 5.66 -7.17
CA ILE A 334 -5.91 6.63 -7.57
C ILE A 334 -4.54 6.15 -7.06
N LEU A 335 -4.42 5.78 -5.79
CA LEU A 335 -3.17 5.23 -5.20
C LEU A 335 -2.64 4.03 -6.00
N GLN A 336 -3.52 3.10 -6.39
CA GLN A 336 -3.17 1.93 -7.20
C GLN A 336 -2.82 2.31 -8.65
N SER A 337 -3.51 3.29 -9.23
CA SER A 337 -3.25 3.74 -10.60
C SER A 337 -1.84 4.33 -10.76
N TYR A 338 -1.35 4.98 -9.70
CA TYR A 338 0.00 5.52 -9.57
C TYR A 338 0.98 4.55 -8.91
N GLN A 339 0.65 3.26 -8.77
CA GLN A 339 1.57 2.23 -8.27
C GLN A 339 2.24 2.61 -6.93
N VAL A 340 1.47 3.19 -6.00
CA VAL A 340 1.97 3.44 -4.65
C VAL A 340 2.13 2.12 -3.91
N HIS A 341 3.27 1.92 -3.26
CA HIS A 341 3.59 0.70 -2.50
C HIS A 341 2.52 0.38 -1.45
N HIS A 342 2.18 -0.92 -1.29
CA HIS A 342 1.05 -1.36 -0.46
C HIS A 342 1.17 -0.95 1.01
N ILE A 343 2.38 -0.94 1.57
CA ILE A 343 2.67 -0.47 2.93
C ILE A 343 2.17 0.96 3.17
N ILE A 344 2.42 1.89 2.23
CA ILE A 344 2.00 3.29 2.35
C ILE A 344 0.47 3.37 2.29
N ILE A 345 -0.15 2.61 1.39
CA ILE A 345 -1.62 2.51 1.27
C ILE A 345 -2.22 2.01 2.59
N THR A 346 -1.65 0.97 3.18
CA THR A 346 -2.15 0.38 4.43
C THR A 346 -2.05 1.36 5.59
N GLN A 347 -0.92 2.08 5.71
CA GLN A 347 -0.72 3.12 6.73
C GLN A 347 -1.71 4.28 6.54
N LEU A 348 -1.95 4.69 5.28
CA LEU A 348 -2.89 5.76 4.94
C LEU A 348 -4.30 5.41 5.44
N PHE A 349 -4.82 4.25 5.07
CA PHE A 349 -6.16 3.84 5.49
C PHE A 349 -6.22 3.63 7.00
N THR A 350 -5.21 3.05 7.63
CA THR A 350 -5.15 2.92 9.09
C THR A 350 -5.29 4.29 9.78
N GLN A 351 -4.60 5.32 9.29
CA GLN A 351 -4.75 6.69 9.80
C GLN A 351 -6.18 7.24 9.60
N LEU A 352 -6.77 7.06 8.41
CA LEU A 352 -8.14 7.54 8.13
C LEU A 352 -9.19 6.86 9.02
N TYR A 353 -9.05 5.55 9.27
CA TYR A 353 -9.94 4.83 10.18
C TYR A 353 -9.77 5.27 11.63
N HIS A 354 -8.54 5.49 12.08
CA HIS A 354 -8.26 6.07 13.39
C HIS A 354 -8.92 7.45 13.53
N PHE A 355 -8.76 8.32 12.53
CA PHE A 355 -9.40 9.63 12.50
C PHE A 355 -10.93 9.56 12.57
N ILE A 356 -11.57 8.74 11.72
CA ILE A 356 -13.03 8.54 11.71
C ILE A 356 -13.52 8.04 13.08
N SER A 357 -12.81 7.08 13.67
CA SER A 357 -13.12 6.52 14.98
C SER A 357 -13.10 7.60 16.06
N CYS A 358 -11.99 8.35 16.17
CA CYS A 358 -11.83 9.39 17.18
C CYS A 358 -12.83 10.55 17.00
N GLU A 359 -13.02 11.02 15.77
CA GLU A 359 -13.92 12.15 15.50
C GLU A 359 -15.38 11.75 15.77
N SER A 360 -15.79 10.55 15.35
CA SER A 360 -17.13 10.03 15.63
C SER A 360 -17.36 9.82 17.12
N PHE A 361 -16.38 9.24 17.82
CA PHE A 361 -16.40 9.07 19.28
C PHE A 361 -16.63 10.40 20.00
N ASN A 362 -15.86 11.43 19.64
CA ASN A 362 -15.98 12.77 20.23
C ASN A 362 -17.34 13.41 19.96
N ARG A 363 -17.86 13.28 18.73
CA ARG A 363 -19.17 13.81 18.37
C ARG A 363 -20.32 13.10 19.08
N ILE A 364 -20.21 11.80 19.32
CA ILE A 364 -21.20 11.04 20.11
C ILE A 364 -21.21 11.52 21.57
N LEU A 365 -20.04 11.65 22.20
CA LEU A 365 -19.97 12.06 23.61
C LEU A 365 -20.37 13.52 23.85
N THR A 366 -20.11 14.40 22.89
CA THR A 366 -20.44 15.84 23.02
C THR A 366 -21.91 16.12 22.79
N ASN A 367 -22.62 15.32 21.99
CA ASN A 367 -24.01 15.54 21.66
C ASN A 367 -24.92 14.47 22.26
N LYS A 368 -25.71 14.87 23.28
CA LYS A 368 -26.70 14.02 23.95
C LYS A 368 -27.71 13.36 23.00
N LYS A 369 -27.93 13.91 21.80
CA LYS A 369 -28.80 13.30 20.77
C LYS A 369 -28.37 11.87 20.43
N TYR A 370 -27.07 11.58 20.42
CA TYR A 370 -26.53 10.28 20.00
C TYR A 370 -26.38 9.27 21.14
N ILE A 371 -26.51 9.72 22.40
CA ILE A 371 -26.31 8.90 23.60
C ILE A 371 -27.63 8.19 23.96
N CYS A 372 -28.09 7.29 23.08
CA CYS A 372 -29.24 6.42 23.32
C CYS A 372 -29.06 5.08 22.58
N ARG A 373 -29.81 4.06 23.00
CA ARG A 373 -29.72 2.69 22.48
C ARG A 373 -29.92 2.60 20.97
N SER A 374 -31.01 3.17 20.44
CA SER A 374 -31.35 3.12 19.01
C SER A 374 -30.29 3.78 18.15
N LYS A 375 -29.80 4.97 18.53
CA LYS A 375 -28.71 5.65 17.80
C LYS A 375 -27.41 4.87 17.91
N ALA A 376 -27.10 4.29 19.06
CA ALA A 376 -25.91 3.44 19.20
C ALA A 376 -25.98 2.19 18.30
N MET A 377 -27.15 1.55 18.16
CA MET A 377 -27.34 0.43 17.24
C MET A 377 -27.21 0.87 15.78
N GLN A 378 -27.83 1.99 15.40
CA GLN A 378 -27.76 2.57 14.06
C GLN A 378 -26.33 2.92 13.65
N ILE A 379 -25.59 3.63 14.51
CA ILE A 379 -24.21 4.01 14.23
C ILE A 379 -23.35 2.75 14.10
N ARG A 380 -23.57 1.71 14.91
CA ARG A 380 -22.85 0.43 14.80
C ARG A 380 -23.08 -0.25 13.45
N MET A 381 -24.31 -0.26 12.95
CA MET A 381 -24.63 -0.78 11.60
C MET A 381 -23.97 0.05 10.49
N ASN A 382 -23.87 1.36 10.67
CA ASN A 382 -23.18 2.22 9.70
C ASN A 382 -21.67 1.95 9.69
N PHE A 383 -21.05 1.72 10.85
CA PHE A 383 -19.65 1.36 10.98
C PHE A 383 -19.34 -0.04 10.43
N SER A 384 -20.27 -0.99 10.53
CA SER A 384 -20.05 -2.33 9.95
C SER A 384 -19.86 -2.27 8.43
N GLN A 385 -20.49 -1.32 7.74
CA GLN A 385 -20.23 -1.12 6.30
C GLN A 385 -18.79 -0.65 6.02
N LEU A 386 -18.20 0.15 6.92
CA LEU A 386 -16.79 0.54 6.82
C LEU A 386 -15.87 -0.65 7.14
N GLU A 387 -16.23 -1.51 8.10
CA GLU A 387 -15.51 -2.75 8.41
C GLU A 387 -15.54 -3.73 7.23
N ASP A 388 -16.70 -3.91 6.60
CA ASP A 388 -16.89 -4.76 5.42
C ASP A 388 -16.02 -4.28 4.25
N TRP A 389 -15.92 -2.95 4.05
CA TRP A 389 -15.02 -2.37 3.06
C TRP A 389 -13.55 -2.68 3.37
N ALA A 390 -13.10 -2.51 4.62
CA ALA A 390 -11.72 -2.82 5.02
C ALA A 390 -11.38 -4.31 4.88
N SER A 391 -12.35 -5.18 5.17
CA SER A 391 -12.26 -6.63 4.99
C SER A 391 -12.05 -7.00 3.52
N THR A 392 -12.86 -6.41 2.64
CA THR A 392 -12.81 -6.66 1.19
C THR A 392 -11.44 -6.30 0.58
N HIS A 393 -10.78 -5.27 1.10
CA HIS A 393 -9.48 -4.79 0.60
C HIS A 393 -8.27 -5.34 1.37
N ARG A 394 -8.46 -6.31 2.29
CA ARG A 394 -7.40 -6.95 3.11
C ARG A 394 -6.63 -6.00 4.04
N ILE A 395 -7.20 -4.86 4.42
CA ILE A 395 -6.58 -3.86 5.34
C ILE A 395 -7.06 -4.07 6.80
N LEU A 396 -8.05 -4.95 7.00
CA LEU A 396 -8.80 -5.10 8.26
C LEU A 396 -7.91 -5.33 9.50
N THR A 397 -6.83 -6.11 9.42
CA THR A 397 -6.02 -6.51 10.58
C THR A 397 -5.42 -5.32 11.34
N GLN A 398 -5.04 -4.25 10.64
CA GLN A 398 -4.49 -3.04 11.25
C GLN A 398 -5.60 -2.08 11.71
N VAL A 399 -6.75 -2.11 11.05
CA VAL A 399 -7.88 -1.19 11.26
C VAL A 399 -8.76 -1.56 12.45
N VAL A 400 -8.89 -2.85 12.80
CA VAL A 400 -9.74 -3.30 13.93
C VAL A 400 -9.34 -2.63 15.24
N SER A 401 -8.04 -2.46 15.48
CA SER A 401 -7.54 -1.82 16.70
C SER A 401 -8.00 -0.35 16.80
N CYS A 402 -8.04 0.36 15.68
CA CYS A 402 -8.46 1.76 15.59
C CYS A 402 -9.97 1.93 15.87
N LEU A 403 -10.79 0.94 15.51
CA LEU A 403 -12.25 0.96 15.73
C LEU A 403 -12.66 0.46 17.13
N ASN A 404 -11.74 -0.13 17.90
CA ASN A 404 -12.03 -0.67 19.23
C ASN A 404 -12.66 0.37 20.20
N PRO A 405 -12.18 1.63 20.30
CA PRO A 405 -12.78 2.61 21.20
C PRO A 405 -14.25 2.94 20.87
N ILE A 406 -14.57 3.11 19.58
CA ILE A 406 -15.95 3.43 19.16
C ILE A 406 -16.87 2.23 19.25
N THR A 407 -16.39 1.03 18.92
CA THR A 407 -17.19 -0.20 19.06
C THR A 407 -17.53 -0.48 20.52
N GLN A 408 -16.58 -0.32 21.44
CA GLN A 408 -16.82 -0.43 22.88
C GLN A 408 -17.78 0.65 23.41
N LEU A 409 -17.65 1.91 22.95
CA LEU A 409 -18.58 2.98 23.30
C LEU A 409 -20.01 2.64 22.87
N LEU A 410 -20.19 2.21 21.62
CA LEU A 410 -21.50 1.85 21.08
C LEU A 410 -22.09 0.62 21.76
N GLN A 411 -21.25 -0.37 22.10
CA GLN A 411 -21.65 -1.54 22.89
C GLN A 411 -22.16 -1.14 24.27
N LEU A 412 -21.44 -0.27 24.98
CA LEU A 412 -21.87 0.24 26.29
C LEU A 412 -23.23 0.94 26.18
N LEU A 413 -23.41 1.83 25.21
CA LEU A 413 -24.68 2.55 25.03
C LEU A 413 -25.87 1.62 24.69
N GLN A 414 -25.64 0.49 24.02
CA GLN A 414 -26.69 -0.48 23.70
C GLN A 414 -27.17 -1.28 24.92
N CYS A 415 -26.27 -1.58 25.86
CA CYS A 415 -26.58 -2.38 27.04
C CYS A 415 -26.81 -1.58 28.32
N LEU A 416 -26.51 -0.27 28.32
CA LEU A 416 -26.45 0.55 29.54
C LEU A 416 -27.71 0.47 30.41
N THR A 417 -28.90 0.55 29.81
CA THR A 417 -30.18 0.47 30.53
C THR A 417 -30.50 -0.94 31.02
N GLN A 418 -29.89 -1.98 30.45
CA GLN A 418 -30.08 -3.37 30.89
C GLN A 418 -29.24 -3.73 32.12
N LEU A 419 -28.19 -2.95 32.40
CA LEU A 419 -27.30 -3.15 33.55
C LEU A 419 -27.94 -2.58 34.82
N GLN A 420 -28.78 -3.39 35.47
CA GLN A 420 -29.52 -3.01 36.67
C GLN A 420 -28.80 -3.35 37.98
N ASP A 421 -27.80 -4.23 37.94
CA ASP A 421 -26.98 -4.61 39.09
C ASP A 421 -25.57 -4.01 38.98
N LEU A 422 -25.10 -3.41 40.07
CA LEU A 422 -23.78 -2.78 40.18
C LEU A 422 -22.66 -3.80 39.94
N VAL A 423 -22.79 -5.04 40.42
CA VAL A 423 -21.74 -6.06 40.24
C VAL A 423 -21.57 -6.42 38.76
N HIS A 424 -22.69 -6.65 38.08
CA HIS A 424 -22.70 -6.93 36.63
C HIS A 424 -22.17 -5.72 35.84
N PHE A 425 -22.54 -4.49 36.22
CA PHE A 425 -22.02 -3.27 35.60
C PHE A 425 -20.49 -3.17 35.70
N ILE A 426 -19.92 -3.47 36.87
CA ILE A 426 -18.47 -3.46 37.09
C ILE A 426 -17.77 -4.50 36.21
N GLN A 427 -18.33 -5.71 36.10
CA GLN A 427 -17.77 -6.76 35.24
C GLN A 427 -17.72 -6.32 33.78
N VAL A 428 -18.81 -5.75 33.26
CA VAL A 428 -18.86 -5.25 31.87
C VAL A 428 -17.84 -4.13 31.64
N ILE A 429 -17.70 -3.18 32.57
CA ILE A 429 -16.70 -2.11 32.43
C ILE A 429 -15.27 -2.64 32.43
N GLN A 430 -14.99 -3.68 33.23
CA GLN A 430 -13.66 -4.29 33.27
C GLN A 430 -13.29 -4.95 31.92
N GLU A 431 -14.28 -5.43 31.16
CA GLU A 431 -14.07 -5.96 29.81
C GLU A 431 -13.88 -4.84 28.76
N LEU A 432 -14.44 -3.64 28.99
CA LEU A 432 -14.33 -2.48 28.11
C LEU A 432 -13.02 -1.69 28.33
N ASN A 433 -11.90 -2.32 27.98
CA ASN A 433 -10.55 -1.80 28.23
C ASN A 433 -10.13 -0.55 27.42
N ALA A 434 -10.89 -0.16 26.38
CA ALA A 434 -10.59 1.00 25.55
C ALA A 434 -11.25 2.30 26.05
N LEU A 435 -12.14 2.22 27.04
CA LEU A 435 -12.88 3.38 27.56
C LEU A 435 -12.29 3.89 28.87
N SER A 436 -12.12 5.22 28.97
CA SER A 436 -11.71 5.85 30.21
C SER A 436 -12.89 6.00 31.18
N PRO A 437 -12.69 5.98 32.51
CA PRO A 437 -13.77 6.18 33.47
C PRO A 437 -14.49 7.52 33.33
N SER A 438 -13.79 8.56 32.87
CA SER A 438 -14.40 9.86 32.57
C SER A 438 -15.38 9.79 31.39
N GLN A 439 -15.05 8.99 30.37
CA GLN A 439 -15.94 8.73 29.23
C GLN A 439 -17.16 7.90 29.65
N ILE A 440 -16.97 6.87 30.47
CA ILE A 440 -18.06 6.04 30.99
C ILE A 440 -19.02 6.88 31.84
N LYS A 441 -18.49 7.70 32.76
CA LYS A 441 -19.28 8.65 33.55
C LYS A 441 -20.10 9.57 32.65
N ARG A 442 -19.49 10.13 31.60
CA ARG A 442 -20.19 11.00 30.64
C ARG A 442 -21.35 10.26 29.96
N CYS A 443 -21.15 9.01 29.57
CA CYS A 443 -22.20 8.17 28.97
C CYS A 443 -23.38 7.96 29.94
N VAL A 444 -23.10 7.54 31.17
CA VAL A 444 -24.12 7.29 32.21
C VAL A 444 -24.96 8.54 32.48
N LEU A 445 -24.31 9.67 32.75
CA LEU A 445 -25.00 10.91 33.13
C LEU A 445 -25.72 11.62 31.97
N SER A 446 -25.32 11.33 30.72
CA SER A 446 -25.85 12.02 29.54
C SER A 446 -26.80 11.15 28.71
N TYR A 447 -27.05 9.91 29.14
CA TYR A 447 -27.89 8.95 28.43
C TYR A 447 -29.35 9.44 28.31
N ARG A 448 -29.91 9.33 27.11
CA ARG A 448 -31.31 9.65 26.82
C ARG A 448 -32.14 8.38 26.74
N TYR A 449 -33.12 8.31 27.63
CA TYR A 449 -34.01 7.16 27.77
C TYR A 449 -35.09 7.12 26.68
N GLU A 450 -35.22 5.96 26.06
CA GLU A 450 -36.31 5.67 25.12
C GLU A 450 -37.58 5.25 25.87
N VAL A 451 -38.73 5.32 25.21
CA VAL A 451 -40.00 4.88 25.81
C VAL A 451 -39.92 3.38 26.14
N ASN A 452 -40.33 3.01 27.35
CA ASN A 452 -40.27 1.65 27.92
C ASN A 452 -38.86 1.14 28.33
N GLU A 453 -37.86 2.03 28.47
CA GLU A 453 -36.57 1.65 29.05
C GLU A 453 -36.54 1.85 30.58
N PRO A 454 -35.91 0.93 31.34
CA PRO A 454 -35.66 1.14 32.76
C PRO A 454 -34.62 2.26 32.95
N ARG A 455 -34.75 2.99 34.05
CA ARG A 455 -33.78 4.03 34.44
C ARG A 455 -32.51 3.37 34.99
N ILE A 456 -31.37 4.03 34.80
CA ILE A 456 -30.10 3.58 35.37
C ILE A 456 -30.18 3.78 36.90
N PRO A 457 -29.83 2.77 37.72
CA PRO A 457 -29.80 2.91 39.18
C PRO A 457 -28.82 3.99 39.68
N ASP A 458 -29.23 4.75 40.70
CA ASP A 458 -28.40 5.80 41.34
C ASP A 458 -27.05 5.27 41.87
N GLU A 459 -26.98 3.99 42.24
CA GLU A 459 -25.76 3.34 42.70
C GLU A 459 -24.68 3.30 41.61
N ILE A 460 -25.09 3.06 40.36
CA ILE A 460 -24.21 3.05 39.19
C ILE A 460 -23.72 4.47 38.87
N GLU A 461 -24.61 5.47 38.96
CA GLU A 461 -24.23 6.87 38.80
C GLU A 461 -23.19 7.30 39.85
N LYS A 462 -23.42 6.96 41.13
CA LYS A 462 -22.50 7.26 42.23
C LYS A 462 -21.15 6.57 42.06
N TYR A 463 -21.16 5.30 41.66
CA TYR A 463 -19.95 4.53 41.41
C TYR A 463 -19.09 5.17 40.32
N THR A 464 -19.67 5.52 39.17
CA THR A 464 -18.90 6.14 38.07
C THR A 464 -18.33 7.52 38.45
N MET A 465 -19.06 8.30 39.26
CA MET A 465 -18.54 9.54 39.82
C MET A 465 -17.35 9.31 40.77
N GLN A 466 -17.42 8.27 41.60
CA GLN A 466 -16.36 7.90 42.53
C GLN A 466 -15.11 7.41 41.79
N CYS A 467 -15.24 6.57 40.77
CA CYS A 467 -14.10 6.09 39.98
C CYS A 467 -13.29 7.24 39.35
N VAL A 468 -13.96 8.28 38.88
CA VAL A 468 -13.28 9.46 38.33
C VAL A 468 -12.58 10.25 39.43
N GLN A 469 -13.21 10.42 40.60
CA GLN A 469 -12.57 11.08 41.74
C GLN A 469 -11.34 10.33 42.24
N ASP A 470 -11.39 9.00 42.27
CA ASP A 470 -10.28 8.16 42.71
C ASP A 470 -9.10 8.22 41.72
N LYS A 471 -9.37 8.27 40.40
CA LYS A 471 -8.32 8.51 39.39
C LYS A 471 -7.66 9.87 39.55
N VAL A 472 -8.43 10.94 39.77
CA VAL A 472 -7.88 12.30 40.00
C VAL A 472 -7.01 12.34 41.26
N ARG A 473 -7.43 11.63 42.32
CA ARG A 473 -6.64 11.51 43.56
C ARG A 473 -5.32 10.78 43.33
N GLN A 474 -5.32 9.67 42.60
CA GLN A 474 -4.11 8.91 42.26
C GLN A 474 -3.09 9.77 41.49
N GLN A 475 -3.53 10.48 40.45
CA GLN A 475 -2.66 11.40 39.67
C GLN A 475 -2.08 12.53 40.54
N SER A 476 -2.85 13.08 41.49
CA SER A 476 -2.37 14.12 42.41
C SER A 476 -1.38 13.62 43.47
N GLY A 477 -1.48 12.35 43.87
CA GLY A 477 -0.56 11.71 44.82
C GLY A 477 0.80 11.39 44.21
N GLU A 478 0.83 10.94 42.96
CA GLU A 478 2.07 10.64 42.22
C GLU A 478 2.88 11.90 41.90
N ALA A 479 2.21 13.00 41.53
CA ALA A 479 2.84 14.30 41.29
C ALA A 479 3.53 14.89 42.54
N ASN A 480 3.00 14.61 43.74
CA ASN A 480 3.62 15.05 45.00
C ASN A 480 4.84 14.20 45.41
N ASN A 481 4.88 12.91 45.03
CA ASN A 481 6.02 12.03 45.28
C ASN A 481 7.20 12.29 44.31
N HIS A 482 6.96 12.84 43.12
CA HIS A 482 8.03 13.23 42.19
C HIS A 482 8.71 14.56 42.59
N ARG A 483 8.02 15.47 43.27
CA ARG A 483 8.61 16.73 43.78
C ARG A 483 9.64 16.53 44.90
N THR A 484 9.59 15.42 45.63
CA THR A 484 10.55 15.09 46.70
C THR A 484 11.83 14.41 46.22
N SER A 485 11.97 14.13 44.91
CA SER A 485 13.12 13.42 44.32
C SER A 485 14.01 14.29 43.40
N ILE A 486 13.96 15.63 43.52
CA ILE A 486 14.73 16.58 42.67
C ILE A 486 15.98 17.15 43.39
N TYR A 487 16.53 16.43 44.37
CA TYR A 487 17.86 16.73 44.94
C TYR A 487 18.80 15.55 44.75
N GLY A 488 19.24 15.30 43.50
CA GLY A 488 20.37 14.40 43.28
C GLY A 488 20.51 13.80 41.88
N ARG A 489 20.91 14.62 40.89
CA ARG A 489 22.02 14.33 39.95
C ARG A 489 22.00 15.31 38.77
N SER A 490 23.10 16.05 38.66
CA SER A 490 23.50 16.80 37.48
C SER A 490 24.32 15.89 36.56
N SER A 491 23.92 15.73 35.29
CA SER A 491 24.81 15.74 34.11
C SER A 491 24.01 15.66 32.80
N LEU A 492 24.53 16.35 31.78
CA LEU A 492 23.91 16.78 30.52
C LEU A 492 23.33 15.65 29.63
N SER A 493 22.12 15.87 29.13
CA SER A 493 21.67 15.43 27.80
C SER A 493 20.80 16.52 27.17
N TYR A 494 21.24 17.04 26.02
CA TYR A 494 20.40 17.81 25.10
C TYR A 494 19.55 16.81 24.29
N PHE A 495 18.33 17.20 23.95
CA PHE A 495 17.26 16.42 23.29
C PHE A 495 16.51 15.38 24.14
N THR A 496 15.71 15.88 25.07
CA THR A 496 14.27 15.54 25.17
C THR A 496 13.66 16.61 26.06
N ARG A 497 12.62 17.32 25.59
CA ARG A 497 11.74 18.04 26.53
C ARG A 497 11.20 17.00 27.52
N PRO A 498 11.20 17.27 28.84
CA PRO A 498 10.72 16.31 29.81
C PRO A 498 9.23 16.04 29.56
N PRO A 499 8.75 14.80 29.78
CA PRO A 499 7.36 14.39 29.54
C PRO A 499 6.37 14.98 30.57
N GLU A 500 6.72 16.04 31.28
CA GLU A 500 5.87 16.66 32.31
C GLU A 500 4.73 17.51 31.71
N GLN A 501 4.80 17.87 30.42
CA GLN A 501 3.71 18.56 29.71
C GLN A 501 2.72 17.62 28.99
N LEU A 502 3.02 16.32 28.88
CA LEU A 502 2.08 15.31 28.38
C LEU A 502 1.14 14.79 29.50
N CYS A 503 1.58 14.84 30.76
CA CYS A 503 0.79 14.34 31.91
C CYS A 503 -0.44 15.18 32.28
N LEU A 504 -0.62 16.37 31.70
CA LEU A 504 -1.82 17.20 31.90
C LEU A 504 -2.97 16.82 30.94
N GLU A 505 -2.76 15.90 29.99
CA GLU A 505 -3.76 15.55 28.97
C GLU A 505 -4.68 14.36 29.33
N GLU A 506 -4.37 13.56 30.36
CA GLU A 506 -5.15 12.36 30.74
C GLU A 506 -6.54 12.65 31.35
N ASN A 507 -6.89 13.93 31.58
CA ASN A 507 -8.23 14.35 31.99
C ASN A 507 -9.16 14.66 30.80
N ARG A 508 -8.77 14.36 29.56
CA ARG A 508 -9.62 14.61 28.39
C ARG A 508 -10.66 13.49 28.23
N GLU A 509 -11.92 13.85 28.37
CA GLU A 509 -13.06 13.00 27.99
C GLU A 509 -13.03 12.66 26.48
N MET A 510 -12.39 13.50 25.67
CA MET A 510 -12.32 13.39 24.21
C MET A 510 -11.00 12.74 23.75
N LEU A 511 -11.08 11.93 22.70
CA LEU A 511 -9.93 11.38 22.01
C LEU A 511 -9.22 12.48 21.19
N ASN A 512 -7.90 12.37 21.04
CA ASN A 512 -7.13 13.34 20.28
C ASN A 512 -7.16 13.00 18.78
N THR A 513 -7.99 13.73 18.03
CA THR A 513 -8.17 13.55 16.58
C THR A 513 -7.01 14.09 15.75
N LYS A 514 -6.06 14.81 16.37
CA LYS A 514 -4.87 15.35 15.69
C LYS A 514 -3.64 14.45 15.78
N ILE A 515 -3.75 13.29 16.43
CA ILE A 515 -2.66 12.33 16.47
C ILE A 515 -2.44 11.79 15.07
N MET A 516 -1.22 11.97 14.58
CA MET A 516 -0.74 11.31 13.39
C MET A 516 -0.02 10.02 13.80
N LEU A 517 -0.47 8.88 13.28
CA LEU A 517 0.20 7.60 13.51
C LEU A 517 1.62 7.62 12.91
N PRO A 518 2.57 6.85 13.47
CA PRO A 518 3.92 6.77 12.93
C PRO A 518 3.90 6.36 11.46
N PHE A 519 4.58 7.14 10.61
CA PHE A 519 4.74 6.86 9.20
C PHE A 519 6.10 6.22 8.94
N SER A 520 6.12 5.16 8.14
CA SER A 520 7.36 4.52 7.70
C SER A 520 7.33 4.22 6.21
N LEU A 521 8.46 4.46 5.56
CA LEU A 521 8.67 4.08 4.17
C LEU A 521 8.96 2.58 4.07
N PRO A 522 8.63 1.94 2.94
CA PRO A 522 9.00 0.56 2.66
C PRO A 522 10.52 0.35 2.78
N SER A 523 10.92 -0.80 3.32
CA SER A 523 12.30 -1.26 3.29
C SER A 523 12.72 -1.69 1.89
N LEU A 524 14.04 -1.78 1.65
CA LEU A 524 14.57 -2.21 0.34
C LEU A 524 14.04 -3.60 -0.06
N SER A 525 13.97 -4.53 0.90
CA SER A 525 13.43 -5.87 0.69
C SER A 525 11.94 -5.88 0.34
N GLU A 526 11.15 -4.97 0.91
CA GLU A 526 9.72 -4.88 0.60
C GLU A 526 9.52 -4.30 -0.80
N MET A 527 10.29 -3.28 -1.16
CA MET A 527 10.30 -2.70 -2.52
C MET A 527 10.72 -3.73 -3.59
N ASP A 528 11.75 -4.53 -3.32
CA ASP A 528 12.23 -5.57 -4.25
C ASP A 528 11.18 -6.67 -4.53
N ASN A 529 10.27 -6.92 -3.58
CA ASN A 529 9.22 -7.93 -3.72
C ASN A 529 8.00 -7.42 -4.51
N GLU A 530 7.70 -6.11 -4.47
CA GLU A 530 6.52 -5.54 -5.14
C GLU A 530 6.83 -4.94 -6.53
N HIS A 531 8.02 -4.38 -6.74
CA HIS A 531 8.32 -3.59 -7.95
C HIS A 531 9.73 -3.82 -8.52
N GLN A 532 9.80 -4.40 -9.72
CA GLN A 532 11.01 -4.45 -10.57
C GLN A 532 11.00 -3.33 -11.62
N ALA A 533 10.55 -2.12 -11.29
CA ALA A 533 10.70 -1.00 -12.19
C ALA A 533 12.19 -0.64 -12.28
N LEU A 534 12.79 -0.86 -13.46
CA LEU A 534 14.18 -0.50 -13.71
C LEU A 534 14.27 0.96 -14.17
N PRO A 535 15.35 1.67 -13.82
CA PRO A 535 15.62 2.99 -14.37
C PRO A 535 15.81 2.89 -15.88
N ASN A 536 14.80 3.32 -16.64
CA ASN A 536 14.83 3.36 -18.10
C ASN A 536 14.23 4.67 -18.59
N LEU A 537 14.75 5.16 -19.71
CA LEU A 537 14.30 6.39 -20.35
C LEU A 537 13.84 6.07 -21.78
N PRO A 538 12.54 6.16 -22.09
CA PRO A 538 12.04 6.02 -23.45
C PRO A 538 12.64 7.08 -24.38
N GLU A 539 12.89 6.72 -25.64
CA GLU A 539 13.49 7.62 -26.63
C GLU A 539 12.69 8.92 -26.81
N GLU A 540 11.35 8.85 -26.74
CA GLU A 540 10.48 10.03 -26.84
C GLU A 540 10.80 11.10 -25.78
N TRP A 541 11.19 10.69 -24.58
CA TRP A 541 11.56 11.60 -23.50
C TRP A 541 12.96 12.17 -23.71
N ILE A 542 13.88 11.42 -24.32
CA ILE A 542 15.19 11.94 -24.72
C ILE A 542 15.01 13.10 -25.70
N TYR A 543 14.12 12.92 -26.70
CA TYR A 543 13.81 13.98 -27.66
C TYR A 543 13.14 15.20 -27.01
N LYS A 544 12.19 14.99 -26.09
CA LYS A 544 11.50 16.10 -25.39
C LYS A 544 12.42 16.95 -24.50
N LEU A 545 13.50 16.37 -24.01
CA LEU A 545 14.43 17.05 -23.10
C LEU A 545 15.58 17.72 -23.84
N ASP A 546 15.72 17.49 -25.15
CA ASP A 546 16.71 18.16 -25.99
C ASP A 546 16.24 19.58 -26.35
N ARG A 547 16.81 20.54 -25.63
CA ARG A 547 16.53 21.98 -25.76
C ARG A 547 16.80 22.53 -27.16
N GLN A 548 17.64 21.86 -27.97
CA GLN A 548 17.98 22.32 -29.32
C GLN A 548 16.83 22.22 -30.32
N GLN A 549 15.77 21.46 -30.03
CA GLN A 549 14.63 21.30 -30.95
C GLN A 549 13.45 22.25 -30.68
N GLU A 550 13.34 22.85 -29.49
CA GLU A 550 12.30 23.87 -29.22
C GLU A 550 12.59 25.22 -29.92
N GLU A 551 13.85 25.48 -30.31
CA GLU A 551 14.27 26.69 -31.02
C GLU A 551 14.23 26.56 -32.57
N SER A 552 13.82 25.41 -33.10
CA SER A 552 13.65 25.11 -34.53
C SER A 552 12.20 24.84 -34.90
#